data_AF-A0A936ISP4-F1
#
_entry.id   AF-A0A936ISP4-F1
#
_cell.length_a   1.000
_cell.length_b   1.000
_cell.length_c   1.000
_cell.angle_alpha   90.00
_cell.angle_beta   90.00
_cell.angle_gamma   90.00
#
_symmetry.space_group_name_H-M   'P 1'
#
loop_
_entity.id
_entity.type
_entity.pdbx_description
1 polymer ?
#
loop_
_entity_poly.entity_id
_entity_poly.type
_entity_poly.pdbx_seq_one_letter_code
_entity_poly.pdbx_strand_id
1 'polypeptide(L)'
;MQDCKICCHPERAAIEAAIRAGAPWQDVAARWNLCPVGLAWHAFAHLRGYDPAKPSAPLPPLVEPETPAAPKPDPREDIYWRDVQQAMANALDPFPEALRAIREALYALDPILLEPPRQPGAAPV
;
A
#
# COMPACT_ATOMS: atom_id res chain seq x y z
N MET A 1 -1.81 12.88 19.31
CA MET A 1 -0.57 12.11 19.03
C MET A 1 -0.92 10.77 18.36
N GLN A 2 -1.83 10.76 17.37
CA GLN A 2 -2.38 9.53 16.76
C GLN A 2 -2.41 9.55 15.21
N ASP A 3 -2.02 10.66 14.56
CA ASP A 3 -2.15 10.79 13.10
C ASP A 3 -0.88 10.43 12.31
N CYS A 4 0.22 10.09 12.99
CA CYS A 4 1.42 9.64 12.30
C CYS A 4 1.23 8.18 11.86
N LYS A 5 1.05 7.96 10.55
CA LYS A 5 0.88 6.62 9.96
C LYS A 5 2.04 5.66 10.29
N ILE A 6 3.25 6.18 10.51
CA ILE A 6 4.43 5.37 10.87
C ILE A 6 4.36 4.91 12.33
N CYS A 7 3.81 5.72 13.24
CA CYS A 7 3.61 5.33 14.64
C CYS A 7 2.63 4.15 14.80
N CYS A 8 1.69 3.99 13.86
CA CYS A 8 0.71 2.91 13.85
C CYS A 8 1.08 1.77 12.87
N HIS A 9 2.23 1.85 12.20
CA HIS A 9 2.66 0.83 11.24
C HIS A 9 3.04 -0.47 11.97
N PRO A 10 2.63 -1.67 11.51
CA PRO A 10 2.98 -2.93 12.16
C PRO A 10 4.50 -3.15 12.24
N GLU A 11 5.23 -2.70 11.21
CA GLU A 11 6.70 -2.77 11.16
C GLU A 11 7.40 -1.49 11.65
N ARG A 12 6.74 -0.67 12.49
CA ARG A 12 7.30 0.59 13.00
C ARG A 12 8.74 0.44 13.50
N ALA A 13 9.02 -0.60 14.28
CA ALA A 13 10.34 -0.82 14.85
C ALA A 13 11.43 -0.99 13.77
N ALA A 14 11.14 -1.70 12.68
CA ALA A 14 12.06 -1.91 11.57
C ALA A 14 12.29 -0.61 10.78
N ILE A 15 11.23 0.16 10.54
CA ILE A 15 11.30 1.47 9.90
C ILE A 15 12.17 2.42 10.73
N GLU A 16 11.92 2.54 12.04
CA GLU A 16 12.70 3.40 12.93
C GLU A 16 14.18 2.99 12.99
N ALA A 17 14.48 1.69 12.98
CA ALA A 17 15.84 1.17 12.95
C ALA A 17 16.56 1.58 11.65
N ALA A 18 15.89 1.45 10.50
CA ALA A 18 16.45 1.86 9.21
C ALA A 18 16.75 3.37 9.17
N ILE A 19 15.83 4.19 9.70
CA ILE A 19 16.02 5.64 9.80
C ILE A 19 17.23 5.97 10.67
N ARG A 20 17.36 5.35 11.85
CA ARG A 20 18.51 5.57 12.76
C ARG A 20 19.83 5.04 12.20
N ALA A 21 19.79 4.03 11.34
CA ALA A 21 20.94 3.54 10.60
C ALA A 21 21.43 4.57 9.55
N GLY A 22 20.59 5.54 9.17
CA GLY A 22 20.89 6.52 8.14
C GLY A 22 20.51 6.04 6.74
N ALA A 23 19.59 5.08 6.61
CA ALA A 23 19.15 4.64 5.29
C ALA A 23 18.56 5.79 4.46
N PRO A 24 18.78 5.84 3.13
CA PRO A 24 18.14 6.83 2.28
C PRO A 24 16.62 6.78 2.42
N TRP A 25 15.98 7.95 2.51
CA TRP A 25 14.52 8.04 2.66
C TRP A 25 13.77 7.35 1.54
N GLN A 26 14.30 7.40 0.32
CA GLN A 26 13.73 6.77 -0.86
C GLN A 26 13.70 5.25 -0.71
N ASP A 27 14.76 4.66 -0.15
CA ASP A 27 14.85 3.21 0.01
C ASP A 27 13.92 2.73 1.12
N VAL A 28 13.86 3.47 2.23
CA VAL A 28 12.90 3.20 3.32
C VAL A 28 11.46 3.37 2.81
N ALA A 29 11.18 4.43 2.06
CA ALA A 29 9.86 4.67 1.47
C ALA A 29 9.43 3.55 0.53
N ALA A 30 10.30 3.14 -0.40
CA ALA A 30 10.02 2.08 -1.35
C ALA A 30 9.79 0.73 -0.65
N ARG A 31 10.62 0.40 0.35
CA ARG A 31 10.57 -0.89 1.04
C ARG A 31 9.25 -1.14 1.76
N TRP A 32 8.70 -0.11 2.41
CA TRP A 32 7.48 -0.22 3.21
C TRP A 32 6.26 0.48 2.57
N ASN A 33 6.37 0.88 1.29
CA ASN A 33 5.34 1.63 0.56
C ASN A 33 4.84 2.88 1.31
N LEU A 34 5.77 3.69 1.80
CA LEU A 34 5.52 4.91 2.58
C LEU A 34 5.87 6.17 1.79
N CYS A 35 5.33 7.31 2.22
CA CYS A 35 5.71 8.61 1.66
C CYS A 35 7.02 9.12 2.29
N PRO A 36 8.04 9.54 1.51
CA PRO A 36 9.30 10.09 2.02
C PRO A 36 9.11 11.29 2.96
N VAL A 37 8.16 12.18 2.64
CA VAL A 37 7.84 13.35 3.48
C VAL A 37 7.30 12.90 4.85
N GLY A 38 6.49 11.85 4.88
CA GLY A 38 5.99 11.27 6.12
C GLY A 38 7.10 10.68 6.99
N LEU A 39 8.07 10.01 6.37
CA LEU A 39 9.25 9.47 7.06
C LEU A 39 10.11 10.59 7.68
N ALA A 40 10.37 11.65 6.91
CA ALA A 40 11.11 12.80 7.40
C ALA A 40 10.40 13.47 8.59
N TRP A 41 9.08 13.64 8.50
CA TRP A 41 8.28 14.24 9.58
C TRP A 41 8.25 13.35 10.83
N HIS A 42 8.10 12.03 10.67
CA HIS A 42 8.18 11.07 11.77
C HIS A 42 9.53 11.13 12.48
N ALA A 43 10.63 11.14 11.72
CA ALA A 43 11.96 11.22 12.29
C ALA A 43 12.17 12.52 13.08
N PHE A 44 11.77 13.65 12.51
CA PHE A 44 11.87 14.95 13.16
C PHE A 44 11.01 15.05 14.44
N ALA A 45 9.76 14.58 14.38
CA ALA A 45 8.79 14.78 15.46
C ALA A 45 8.86 13.71 16.57
N HIS A 46 9.32 12.49 16.25
CA HIS A 46 9.17 11.33 17.13
C HIS A 46 10.47 10.60 17.45
N LEU A 47 11.49 10.65 16.58
CA LEU A 47 12.77 10.00 16.84
C LEU A 47 13.69 10.91 17.65
N ARG A 48 13.63 10.78 18.99
CA ARG A 48 14.63 11.38 19.88
C ARG A 48 16.04 10.93 19.51
N GLY A 49 16.95 11.90 19.40
CA GLY A 49 18.36 11.65 19.07
C GLY A 49 18.59 11.30 17.59
N TYR A 50 17.63 11.55 16.71
CA TYR A 50 17.86 11.51 15.27
C TYR A 50 18.79 12.67 14.87
N ASP A 51 19.88 12.35 14.18
CA ASP A 51 20.83 13.31 13.63
C ASP A 51 20.73 13.28 12.09
N PRO A 52 20.17 14.33 11.45
CA PRO A 52 20.06 14.39 9.99
C PRO A 52 21.41 14.52 9.29
N ALA A 53 22.50 14.85 10.01
CA ALA A 53 23.84 14.94 9.44
C ALA A 53 24.55 13.58 9.36
N LYS A 54 23.95 12.51 9.91
CA LYS A 54 24.54 11.18 9.86
C LYS A 54 24.62 10.71 8.40
N PRO A 55 25.81 10.31 7.90
CA PRO A 55 25.97 9.90 6.52
C PRO A 55 25.14 8.67 6.20
N SER A 56 24.65 8.63 4.96
CA SER A 56 23.69 7.62 4.55
C SER A 56 24.35 6.25 4.46
N ALA A 57 23.86 5.28 5.23
CA ALA A 57 24.33 3.90 5.16
C ALA A 57 23.39 3.11 4.23
N PRO A 58 23.91 2.15 3.44
CA PRO A 58 23.06 1.21 2.74
C PRO A 58 22.18 0.49 3.76
N LEU A 59 20.91 0.26 3.40
CA LEU A 59 20.03 -0.56 4.23
C LEU A 59 20.73 -1.90 4.51
N PRO A 60 20.79 -2.35 5.77
CA PRO A 60 21.23 -3.71 6.03
C PRO A 60 20.33 -4.66 5.21
N PRO A 61 20.89 -5.78 4.69
CA PRO A 61 20.07 -6.82 4.10
C PRO A 61 19.00 -7.19 5.11
N LEU A 62 17.77 -7.45 4.64
CA LEU A 62 16.77 -8.04 5.52
C LEU A 62 17.42 -9.31 6.08
N VAL A 63 17.74 -9.30 7.37
CA VAL A 63 17.51 -10.51 8.14
C VAL A 63 16.02 -10.66 8.02
N GLU A 64 15.60 -11.46 7.05
CA GLU A 64 14.18 -11.71 6.81
C GLU A 64 13.63 -12.10 8.19
N PRO A 65 12.82 -11.25 8.86
CA PRO A 65 11.99 -11.82 9.90
C PRO A 65 11.26 -12.92 9.16
N GLU A 66 11.37 -14.17 9.64
CA GLU A 66 10.69 -15.32 9.05
C GLU A 66 9.30 -14.82 8.69
N THR A 67 9.07 -14.58 7.40
CA THR A 67 7.86 -13.88 7.00
C THR A 67 6.79 -14.86 7.42
N PRO A 68 5.93 -14.56 8.42
CA PRO A 68 4.79 -15.42 8.62
C PRO A 68 4.10 -15.36 7.27
N ALA A 69 4.10 -16.51 6.56
CA ALA A 69 3.55 -16.60 5.23
C ALA A 69 2.27 -15.77 5.23
N ALA A 70 2.19 -14.77 4.33
CA ALA A 70 1.06 -13.84 4.28
C ALA A 70 -0.19 -14.60 4.67
N PRO A 71 -0.91 -14.20 5.74
CA PRO A 71 -1.97 -15.03 6.28
C PRO A 71 -2.81 -15.45 5.09
N LYS A 72 -2.85 -16.77 4.83
CA LYS A 72 -3.68 -17.27 3.74
C LYS A 72 -5.04 -16.64 4.00
N PRO A 73 -5.64 -15.93 3.01
CA PRO A 73 -6.91 -15.25 3.24
C PRO A 73 -7.81 -16.24 3.94
N ASP A 74 -8.34 -15.86 5.11
CA ASP A 74 -9.22 -16.76 5.84
C ASP A 74 -10.33 -17.12 4.84
N PRO A 75 -10.58 -18.41 4.57
CA PRO A 75 -11.67 -18.80 3.66
C PRO A 75 -13.00 -18.13 4.01
N ARG A 76 -13.19 -17.71 5.28
CA ARG A 76 -14.35 -16.95 5.76
C ARG A 76 -14.35 -15.49 5.31
N GLU A 77 -13.19 -14.85 5.19
CA GLU A 77 -13.05 -13.50 4.62
C GLU A 77 -13.36 -13.49 3.12
N ASP A 78 -12.96 -14.53 2.38
CA ASP A 78 -13.31 -14.72 0.97
C ASP A 78 -14.83 -14.92 0.75
N ILE A 79 -15.49 -15.64 1.67
CA ILE A 79 -16.95 -15.83 1.65
C ILE A 79 -17.65 -14.49 1.94
N TYR A 80 -17.22 -13.77 2.98
CA TYR A 80 -17.79 -12.47 3.34
C TYR A 80 -17.66 -11.45 2.20
N TRP A 81 -16.52 -11.43 1.52
CA TRP A 81 -16.29 -10.49 0.42
C TRP A 81 -17.16 -10.80 -0.81
N ARG A 82 -17.38 -12.07 -1.14
CA ARG A 82 -18.32 -12.45 -2.21
C ARG A 82 -19.76 -12.03 -1.88
N ASP A 83 -20.18 -12.19 -0.64
CA ASP A 83 -21.53 -11.79 -0.22
C ASP A 83 -21.72 -10.27 -0.32
N VAL A 84 -20.69 -9.49 0.05
CA VAL A 84 -20.69 -8.03 -0.12
C VAL A 84 -20.76 -7.65 -1.60
N GLN A 85 -19.96 -8.28 -2.46
CA GLN A 85 -20.02 -8.03 -3.90
C GLN A 85 -21.39 -8.37 -4.50
N GLN A 86 -21.98 -9.50 -4.11
CA GLN A 86 -23.29 -9.91 -4.59
C GLN A 86 -24.40 -8.97 -4.08
N ALA A 87 -24.34 -8.54 -2.81
CA ALA A 87 -25.28 -7.58 -2.27
C ALA A 87 -25.17 -6.22 -2.98
N MET A 88 -23.96 -5.75 -3.27
CA MET A 88 -23.75 -4.53 -4.06
C MET A 88 -24.28 -4.67 -5.48
N ALA A 89 -24.05 -5.81 -6.14
CA ALA A 89 -24.58 -6.07 -7.48
C ALA A 89 -26.12 -6.06 -7.49
N ASN A 90 -26.75 -6.74 -6.53
CA ASN A 90 -28.21 -6.79 -6.40
C ASN A 90 -28.81 -5.41 -6.07
N ALA A 91 -28.13 -4.61 -5.24
CA ALA A 91 -28.59 -3.28 -4.88
C ALA A 91 -28.51 -2.29 -6.06
N LEU A 92 -27.55 -2.50 -6.97
CA LEU A 92 -27.35 -1.67 -8.15
C LEU A 92 -28.13 -2.15 -9.38
N ASP A 93 -28.67 -3.37 -9.36
CA ASP A 93 -29.45 -3.97 -10.45
C ASP A 93 -30.61 -3.07 -10.95
N PRO A 94 -31.40 -2.40 -10.08
CA PRO A 94 -32.48 -1.53 -10.53
C PRO A 94 -32.01 -0.18 -11.12
N PHE A 95 -30.72 0.16 -11.00
CA PHE A 95 -30.18 1.49 -11.31
C PHE A 95 -29.05 1.40 -12.34
N PRO A 96 -29.34 1.02 -13.59
CA PRO A 96 -28.31 0.85 -14.63
C PRO A 96 -27.55 2.15 -14.94
N GLU A 97 -28.19 3.31 -14.82
CA GLU A 97 -27.52 4.60 -15.01
C GLU A 97 -26.52 4.91 -13.89
N ALA A 98 -26.82 4.52 -12.65
CA ALA A 98 -25.91 4.71 -11.52
C ALA A 98 -24.65 3.85 -11.69
N LEU A 99 -24.82 2.62 -12.14
CA LEU A 99 -23.73 1.69 -12.44
C LEU A 99 -22.82 2.21 -13.56
N ARG A 100 -23.41 2.81 -14.61
CA ARG A 100 -22.67 3.49 -15.67
C ARG A 100 -21.88 4.70 -15.14
N ALA A 101 -22.51 5.56 -14.35
CA ALA A 101 -21.85 6.73 -13.78
C ALA A 101 -20.68 6.36 -12.85
N ILE A 102 -20.81 5.30 -12.06
CA ILE A 102 -19.72 4.78 -11.22
C ILE A 102 -18.57 4.27 -12.09
N ARG A 103 -18.83 3.50 -13.16
CA ARG A 103 -17.78 3.07 -14.07
C ARG A 103 -17.08 4.26 -14.72
N GLU A 104 -17.82 5.24 -15.23
CA GLU A 104 -17.25 6.45 -15.83
C GLU A 104 -16.38 7.23 -14.84
N ALA A 105 -16.83 7.36 -13.59
CA ALA A 105 -16.06 8.01 -12.53
C ALA A 105 -14.78 7.22 -12.19
N LEU A 106 -14.85 5.89 -12.12
CA LEU A 106 -13.68 5.04 -11.90
C LEU A 106 -12.68 5.14 -13.06
N TYR A 107 -13.16 5.16 -14.32
CA TYR A 107 -12.32 5.40 -15.50
C TYR A 107 -11.65 6.77 -15.47
N ALA A 108 -12.35 7.80 -15.01
CA ALA A 108 -11.79 9.15 -14.91
C ALA A 108 -10.72 9.28 -13.80
N LEU A 109 -10.82 8.48 -12.74
CA LEU A 109 -9.85 8.46 -11.64
C LEU A 109 -8.59 7.66 -11.98
N ASP A 110 -8.73 6.53 -12.69
CA ASP A 110 -7.60 5.71 -13.13
C ASP A 110 -7.95 4.93 -14.41
N PRO A 111 -7.46 5.36 -15.58
CA PRO A 111 -7.73 4.69 -16.87
C PRO A 111 -7.18 3.26 -16.94
N ILE A 112 -6.19 2.91 -16.12
CA ILE A 112 -5.48 1.61 -16.18
C ILE A 112 -6.28 0.49 -15.51
N LEU A 113 -7.17 0.81 -14.57
CA LEU A 113 -7.86 -0.19 -13.74
C LEU A 113 -8.96 -1.00 -14.47
N LEU A 114 -9.26 -0.67 -15.74
CA LEU A 114 -10.33 -1.30 -16.50
C LEU A 114 -9.95 -1.63 -17.95
N GLU A 115 -8.68 -1.55 -18.34
CA GLU A 115 -8.25 -2.19 -19.59
C GLU A 115 -8.49 -3.70 -19.45
N PRO A 116 -9.26 -4.34 -20.35
CA PRO A 116 -9.32 -5.80 -20.35
C PRO A 116 -7.88 -6.31 -20.48
N PRO A 117 -7.51 -7.41 -19.80
CA PRO A 117 -6.17 -7.95 -19.90
C PRO A 117 -5.82 -8.08 -21.39
N ARG A 118 -4.77 -7.39 -21.84
CA ARG A 118 -4.30 -7.46 -23.22
C ARG A 118 -4.13 -8.93 -23.54
N GLN A 119 -4.99 -9.46 -24.42
CA GLN A 119 -4.87 -10.86 -24.82
C GLN A 119 -3.51 -11.03 -25.50
N PRO A 120 -2.62 -11.86 -24.95
CA PRO A 120 -1.34 -12.13 -25.59
C PRO A 120 -1.63 -12.98 -26.84
N GLY A 121 -1.72 -12.35 -28.01
CA GLY A 121 -1.91 -13.11 -29.26
C GLY A 121 -2.50 -12.39 -30.46
N ALA A 122 -2.94 -11.13 -30.36
CA ALA A 122 -3.39 -10.39 -31.55
C ALA A 122 -2.17 -9.93 -32.37
N ALA A 123 -1.66 -10.82 -33.22
CA ALA A 123 -0.67 -10.49 -34.25
C ALA A 123 -1.31 -9.58 -35.31
N PRO A 124 -0.61 -8.54 -35.80
CA PRO A 124 -1.08 -7.74 -36.92
C PRO A 124 -1.03 -8.57 -38.21
N VAL A 125 -2.10 -8.45 -39.01
CA VAL A 125 -2.17 -8.94 -40.41
C VAL A 125 -1.60 -7.87 -41.32
#